data_AF-A0A2E9B8M6-F1
#
_entry.id   AF-A0A2E9B8M6-F1
#
_cell.length_a   1.000
_cell.length_b   1.000
_cell.length_c   1.000
_cell.angle_alpha   90.00
_cell.angle_beta   90.00
_cell.angle_gamma   90.00
#
_symmetry.space_group_name_H-M   'P 1'
#
loop_
_entity.id
_entity.type
_entity.pdbx_description
1 polymer ?
#
loop_
_entity_poly.entity_id
_entity_poly.type
_entity_poly.pdbx_seq_one_letter_code
_entity_poly.pdbx_strand_id
1 'polypeptide(L)'
;MAKKDTYLALLRRGVDEVTAQTLADAGLTIGKLKEITQEQLIGNYGLKKTIADSVIEVIKSGPSGKGSEKFLSKVLSTPKKLDRIDKQRLRRQQKDYLAEIIEQKERIREAKVEAFRSKKLVMIRLGKSIELICKLENTLDEEGKSEMRSKINDQLETRGLEAARDHELLNLTGTPQDIADFRRKIVPVLCLYACPECGEEIDPVGGNVNQDIPDSWSFICWDCETEFDAQMVDRVESFLSNGKRISIDPKKAPRLPIAVRPKVKATSS
;
A
#
# COMPACT_ATOMS: atom_id res chain seq x y z
N MET A 1 -39.34 1.77 -14.97
CA MET A 1 -38.71 2.65 -13.95
C MET A 1 -39.18 2.29 -12.55
N ALA A 2 -40.48 2.38 -12.23
CA ALA A 2 -41.01 2.11 -10.88
C ALA A 2 -40.57 0.79 -10.21
N LYS A 3 -40.50 -0.35 -10.94
CA LYS A 3 -40.06 -1.65 -10.39
C LYS A 3 -38.61 -1.65 -9.91
N LYS A 4 -37.70 -1.00 -10.64
CA LYS A 4 -36.28 -0.93 -10.30
C LYS A 4 -36.06 -0.02 -9.09
N ASP A 5 -36.84 1.07 -9.01
CA ASP A 5 -36.79 2.01 -7.91
C ASP A 5 -37.35 1.42 -6.61
N THR A 6 -38.43 0.64 -6.68
CA THR A 6 -39.00 -0.08 -5.52
C THR A 6 -38.07 -1.18 -5.04
N TYR A 7 -37.50 -1.97 -5.96
CA TYR A 7 -36.51 -3.00 -5.64
C TYR A 7 -35.28 -2.41 -4.93
N LEU A 8 -34.63 -1.40 -5.52
CA LEU A 8 -33.44 -0.76 -4.93
C LEU A 8 -33.75 -0.09 -3.60
N ALA A 9 -34.95 0.48 -3.44
CA ALA A 9 -35.35 1.11 -2.20
C ALA A 9 -35.69 0.11 -1.08
N LEU A 10 -36.07 -1.14 -1.41
CA LEU A 10 -36.23 -2.22 -0.43
C LEU A 10 -34.88 -2.80 -0.02
N LEU A 11 -33.97 -3.00 -0.97
CA LEU A 11 -32.60 -3.42 -0.69
C LEU A 11 -31.84 -2.42 0.18
N ARG A 12 -31.95 -1.13 -0.12
CA ARG A 12 -31.34 -0.06 0.71
C ARG A 12 -31.90 -0.01 2.14
N ARG A 13 -33.09 -0.58 2.36
CA ARG A 13 -33.70 -0.68 3.69
C ARG A 13 -33.31 -1.99 4.40
N GLY A 14 -32.66 -2.93 3.73
CA GLY A 14 -32.19 -4.19 4.33
C GLY A 14 -33.19 -5.34 4.23
N VAL A 15 -34.06 -5.33 3.22
CA VAL A 15 -34.95 -6.46 2.88
C VAL A 15 -34.20 -7.45 1.99
N ASP A 16 -34.37 -8.75 2.21
CA ASP A 16 -33.70 -9.81 1.44
C ASP A 16 -34.05 -9.71 -0.07
N GLU A 17 -33.07 -10.01 -0.94
CA GLU A 17 -33.20 -9.84 -2.40
C GLU A 17 -34.43 -10.52 -3.00
N VAL A 18 -34.72 -11.76 -2.58
CA VAL A 18 -35.88 -12.54 -3.06
C VAL A 18 -37.20 -11.90 -2.63
N THR A 19 -37.25 -11.36 -1.42
CA THR A 19 -38.45 -10.68 -0.89
C THR A 19 -38.62 -9.28 -1.49
N ALA A 20 -37.52 -8.58 -1.77
CA ALA A 20 -37.53 -7.30 -2.47
C ALA A 20 -37.99 -7.46 -3.93
N GLN A 21 -37.59 -8.54 -4.59
CA GLN A 21 -37.97 -8.84 -5.97
C GLN A 21 -39.45 -9.19 -6.10
N THR A 22 -39.96 -10.07 -5.24
CA THR A 22 -41.39 -10.45 -5.21
C THR A 22 -42.32 -9.26 -4.95
N LEU A 23 -41.94 -8.36 -4.04
CA LEU A 23 -42.70 -7.14 -3.76
C LEU A 23 -42.60 -6.09 -4.88
N ALA A 24 -41.44 -6.00 -5.56
CA ALA A 24 -41.25 -5.13 -6.71
C ALA A 24 -42.01 -5.63 -7.96
N ASP A 25 -42.08 -6.95 -8.15
CA ASP A 25 -42.82 -7.57 -9.25
C ASP A 25 -44.34 -7.45 -9.07
N ALA A 26 -44.80 -7.47 -7.83
CA ALA A 26 -46.18 -7.13 -7.45
C ALA A 26 -46.57 -5.66 -7.71
N GLY A 27 -45.63 -4.79 -8.12
CA GLY A 27 -45.92 -3.40 -8.47
C GLY A 27 -46.24 -2.50 -7.27
N LEU A 28 -45.87 -2.92 -6.06
CA LEU A 28 -46.11 -2.15 -4.84
C LEU A 28 -45.13 -0.98 -4.75
N THR A 29 -45.67 0.24 -4.64
CA THR A 29 -44.88 1.43 -4.34
C THR A 29 -44.64 1.56 -2.84
N ILE A 30 -43.54 2.21 -2.46
CA ILE A 30 -43.14 2.42 -1.04
C ILE A 30 -44.25 3.10 -0.24
N GLY A 31 -45.06 3.96 -0.88
CA GLY A 31 -46.23 4.59 -0.25
C GLY A 31 -47.30 3.58 0.13
N LYS A 32 -47.66 2.67 -0.78
CA LYS A 32 -48.64 1.61 -0.52
C LYS A 32 -48.13 0.59 0.51
N LEU A 33 -46.82 0.28 0.50
CA LEU A 33 -46.19 -0.61 1.48
C LEU A 33 -46.24 -0.09 2.93
N LYS A 34 -46.48 1.21 3.16
CA LYS A 34 -46.70 1.75 4.51
C LYS A 34 -48.12 1.52 5.04
N GLU A 35 -49.08 1.28 4.16
CA GLU A 35 -50.51 1.15 4.48
C GLU A 35 -50.95 -0.31 4.59
N ILE A 36 -50.14 -1.25 4.09
CA ILE A 36 -50.45 -2.69 4.09
C ILE A 36 -50.24 -3.31 5.48
N THR A 37 -51.20 -4.13 5.90
CA THR A 37 -51.17 -4.86 7.17
C THR A 37 -50.54 -6.25 7.05
N GLN A 38 -50.06 -6.81 8.17
CA GLN A 38 -49.39 -8.12 8.24
C GLN A 38 -50.20 -9.25 7.58
N GLU A 39 -51.53 -9.23 7.74
CA GLU A 39 -52.44 -10.24 7.17
C GLU A 39 -52.53 -10.17 5.63
N GLN A 40 -52.43 -8.97 5.06
CA GLN A 40 -52.41 -8.76 3.62
C GLN A 40 -51.07 -9.19 2.99
N LEU A 41 -49.96 -9.07 3.71
CA LEU A 41 -48.64 -9.58 3.28
C LEU A 41 -48.57 -11.11 3.28
N ILE A 42 -49.23 -11.75 4.24
CA ILE A 42 -49.29 -13.21 4.32
C ILE A 42 -50.28 -13.76 3.29
N GLY A 43 -51.47 -13.15 3.17
CA GLY A 43 -52.54 -13.62 2.30
C GLY A 43 -52.31 -13.39 0.80
N ASN A 44 -51.84 -12.21 0.41
CA ASN A 44 -51.72 -11.84 -1.00
C ASN A 44 -50.33 -12.11 -1.59
N TYR A 45 -49.29 -12.20 -0.75
CA TYR A 45 -47.89 -12.31 -1.19
C TYR A 45 -47.15 -13.53 -0.63
N GLY A 46 -47.81 -14.39 0.14
CA GLY A 46 -47.26 -15.68 0.59
C GLY A 46 -46.05 -15.56 1.50
N LEU A 47 -45.87 -14.42 2.18
CA LEU A 47 -44.73 -14.19 3.06
C LEU A 47 -44.93 -14.91 4.40
N LYS A 48 -43.85 -15.53 4.91
CA LYS A 48 -43.84 -16.08 6.28
C LYS A 48 -44.03 -14.95 7.29
N LYS A 49 -44.77 -15.23 8.37
CA LYS A 49 -45.13 -14.25 9.41
C LYS A 49 -43.94 -13.44 9.94
N THR A 50 -42.80 -14.10 10.14
CA THR A 50 -41.54 -13.49 10.62
C THR A 50 -40.91 -12.50 9.62
N ILE A 51 -41.12 -12.71 8.32
CA ILE A 51 -40.60 -11.86 7.24
C ILE A 51 -41.56 -10.69 7.01
N ALA A 52 -42.87 -10.90 7.14
CA ALA A 52 -43.84 -9.82 7.07
C ALA A 52 -43.61 -8.78 8.19
N ASP A 53 -43.32 -9.25 9.41
CA ASP A 53 -43.01 -8.37 10.55
C ASP A 53 -41.72 -7.59 10.34
N SER A 54 -40.66 -8.23 9.83
CA SER A 54 -39.39 -7.56 9.55
C SER A 54 -39.53 -6.51 8.46
N VAL A 55 -40.31 -6.77 7.40
CA VAL A 55 -40.58 -5.80 6.33
C VAL A 55 -41.34 -4.58 6.88
N ILE A 56 -42.33 -4.78 7.74
CA ILE A 56 -43.08 -3.67 8.38
C ILE A 56 -42.17 -2.84 9.31
N GLU A 57 -41.34 -3.49 10.12
CA GLU A 57 -40.37 -2.82 11.01
C GLU A 57 -39.34 -2.00 10.23
N VAL A 58 -38.83 -2.57 9.13
CA VAL A 58 -37.85 -1.93 8.25
C VAL A 58 -38.46 -0.75 7.46
N ILE A 59 -39.73 -0.83 7.07
CA ILE A 59 -40.43 0.28 6.40
C ILE A 59 -40.73 1.43 7.38
N LYS A 60 -41.11 1.12 8.63
CA LYS A 60 -41.38 2.12 9.67
C LYS A 60 -40.12 2.82 10.20
N SER A 61 -38.99 2.11 10.27
CA SER A 61 -37.74 2.63 10.82
C SER A 61 -36.92 3.53 9.87
N GLY A 62 -37.35 3.69 8.61
CA GLY A 62 -36.72 4.60 7.64
C GLY A 62 -35.38 4.10 7.08
N PRO A 63 -34.86 4.73 6.00
CA PRO A 63 -33.64 4.28 5.34
C PRO A 63 -32.41 4.59 6.20
N SER A 64 -31.90 3.59 6.91
CA SER A 64 -30.59 3.65 7.56
C SER A 64 -29.66 2.71 6.79
N GLY A 65 -28.56 3.23 6.25
CA GLY A 65 -27.54 2.46 5.50
C GLY A 65 -26.85 1.32 6.27
N LYS A 66 -27.26 1.08 7.51
CA LYS A 66 -26.81 -0.01 8.41
C LYS A 66 -27.84 -1.14 8.58
N GLY A 67 -28.90 -1.19 7.76
CA GLY A 67 -29.96 -2.19 7.88
C GLY A 67 -29.47 -3.63 7.65
N SER A 68 -28.64 -3.83 6.62
CA SER A 68 -27.99 -5.11 6.32
C SER A 68 -27.03 -5.55 7.43
N GLU A 69 -26.25 -4.61 7.97
CA GLU A 69 -25.34 -4.86 9.10
C GLU A 69 -26.10 -5.25 10.37
N LYS A 70 -27.25 -4.62 10.64
CA LYS A 70 -28.11 -4.98 11.78
C LYS A 70 -28.77 -6.34 11.61
N PHE A 71 -29.18 -6.69 10.39
CA PHE A 71 -29.74 -8.01 10.09
C PHE A 71 -28.66 -9.09 10.22
N LEU A 72 -27.49 -8.89 9.60
CA LEU A 72 -26.33 -9.79 9.73
C LEU A 72 -25.87 -9.92 11.17
N SER A 73 -25.80 -8.84 11.93
CA SER A 73 -25.44 -8.91 13.36
C SER A 73 -26.47 -9.69 14.16
N LYS A 74 -27.77 -9.54 13.87
CA LYS A 74 -28.85 -10.26 14.56
C LYS A 74 -28.88 -11.75 14.20
N VAL A 75 -28.55 -12.11 12.95
CA VAL A 75 -28.44 -13.51 12.51
C VAL A 75 -27.17 -14.17 13.06
N LEU A 76 -26.02 -13.48 13.03
CA LEU A 76 -24.74 -13.98 13.54
C LEU A 76 -24.69 -14.07 15.07
N SER A 77 -25.40 -13.19 15.78
CA SER A 77 -25.46 -13.21 17.24
C SER A 77 -26.39 -14.28 17.82
N THR A 78 -27.18 -14.98 17.00
CA THR A 78 -27.93 -16.15 17.49
C THR A 78 -26.99 -17.35 17.64
N PRO A 79 -26.70 -17.81 18.88
CA PRO A 79 -25.80 -18.94 19.07
C PRO A 79 -26.51 -20.21 18.63
N LYS A 80 -26.19 -20.71 17.43
CA LYS A 80 -26.56 -22.08 17.06
C LYS A 80 -25.81 -23.04 17.97
N LYS A 81 -26.54 -23.85 18.74
CA LYS A 81 -25.96 -24.95 19.53
C LYS A 81 -25.44 -26.01 18.54
N LEU A 82 -24.15 -25.94 18.21
CA LEU A 82 -23.47 -26.93 17.39
C LEU A 82 -23.14 -28.15 18.23
N ASP A 83 -23.48 -29.34 17.72
CA ASP A 83 -23.15 -30.61 18.35
C ASP A 83 -21.63 -30.84 18.40
N ARG A 84 -21.19 -31.75 19.30
CA ARG A 84 -19.76 -32.04 19.52
C ARG A 84 -19.05 -32.51 18.24
N ILE A 85 -19.78 -33.23 17.39
CA ILE A 85 -19.29 -33.74 16.08
C ILE A 85 -19.12 -32.58 15.10
N ASP A 86 -20.07 -31.66 15.02
CA ASP A 86 -19.99 -30.50 14.13
C ASP A 86 -18.84 -29.58 14.53
N LYS A 87 -18.62 -29.35 15.83
CA LYS A 87 -17.46 -28.59 16.32
C LYS A 87 -16.13 -29.27 15.94
N GLN A 88 -16.06 -30.59 15.99
CA GLN A 88 -14.87 -31.34 15.60
C GLN A 88 -14.64 -31.28 14.08
N ARG A 89 -15.70 -31.37 13.27
CA ARG A 89 -15.64 -31.24 11.82
C ARG A 89 -15.21 -29.84 11.40
N LEU A 90 -15.75 -28.81 12.05
CA LEU A 90 -15.42 -27.41 11.80
C LEU A 90 -13.96 -27.10 12.20
N ARG A 91 -13.47 -27.69 13.30
CA ARG A 91 -12.03 -27.63 13.67
C ARG A 91 -11.11 -28.30 12.65
N ARG A 92 -11.55 -29.40 12.02
CA ARG A 92 -10.79 -30.03 10.93
C ARG A 92 -10.75 -29.14 9.70
N GLN A 93 -11.90 -28.66 9.26
CA GLN A 93 -12.00 -27.71 8.14
C GLN A 93 -11.13 -26.46 8.37
N GLN A 94 -11.14 -25.89 9.58
CA GLN A 94 -10.26 -24.77 9.93
C GLN A 94 -8.77 -25.11 9.77
N LYS A 95 -8.36 -26.33 10.17
CA LYS A 95 -6.97 -26.78 9.99
C LYS A 95 -6.62 -26.99 8.51
N ASP A 96 -7.54 -27.56 7.74
CA ASP A 96 -7.36 -27.79 6.30
C ASP A 96 -7.22 -26.45 5.56
N TYR A 97 -8.11 -25.48 5.86
CA TYR A 97 -8.00 -24.12 5.31
C TYR A 97 -6.72 -23.40 5.75
N LEU A 98 -6.29 -23.56 7.00
CA LEU A 98 -5.02 -22.99 7.45
C LEU A 98 -3.84 -23.59 6.67
N ALA A 99 -3.84 -24.91 6.44
CA ALA A 99 -2.80 -25.58 5.66
C ALA A 99 -2.77 -25.08 4.20
N GLU A 100 -3.93 -24.96 3.56
CA GLU A 100 -4.05 -24.41 2.19
C GLU A 100 -3.53 -22.96 2.12
N ILE A 101 -3.86 -22.13 3.12
CA ILE A 101 -3.37 -20.74 3.17
C ILE A 101 -1.85 -20.70 3.33
N ILE A 102 -1.27 -21.60 4.14
CA ILE A 102 0.19 -21.67 4.34
C ILE A 102 0.88 -22.09 3.03
N GLU A 103 0.39 -23.11 2.35
CA GLU A 103 0.93 -23.56 1.05
C GLU A 103 0.81 -22.49 -0.03
N GLN A 104 -0.30 -21.75 -0.08
CA GLN A 104 -0.44 -20.61 -1.00
C GLN A 104 0.52 -19.48 -0.66
N LYS A 105 0.74 -19.19 0.64
CA LYS A 105 1.73 -18.19 1.06
C LYS A 105 3.15 -18.60 0.67
N GLU A 106 3.51 -19.87 0.82
CA GLU A 106 4.81 -20.39 0.39
C GLU A 106 5.01 -20.28 -1.12
N ARG A 107 4.01 -20.69 -1.92
CA ARG A 107 4.05 -20.50 -3.38
C ARG A 107 4.23 -19.05 -3.79
N ILE A 108 3.53 -18.12 -3.13
CA ILE A 108 3.68 -16.68 -3.39
C ILE A 108 5.08 -16.21 -2.98
N ARG A 109 5.63 -16.71 -1.87
CA ARG A 109 6.99 -16.39 -1.42
C ARG A 109 8.03 -16.85 -2.42
N GLU A 110 7.94 -18.09 -2.89
CA GLU A 110 8.85 -18.65 -3.90
C GLU A 110 8.78 -17.86 -5.21
N ALA A 111 7.58 -17.60 -5.72
CA ALA A 111 7.38 -16.80 -6.93
C ALA A 111 7.96 -15.38 -6.80
N LYS A 112 7.81 -14.75 -5.61
CA LYS A 112 8.44 -13.46 -5.33
C LYS A 112 9.96 -13.57 -5.34
N VAL A 113 10.53 -14.56 -4.66
CA VAL A 113 11.99 -14.78 -4.60
C VAL A 113 12.56 -15.03 -5.99
N GLU A 114 11.89 -15.81 -6.84
CA GLU A 114 12.31 -16.07 -8.21
C GLU A 114 12.21 -14.81 -9.10
N ALA A 115 11.15 -14.02 -8.94
CA ALA A 115 11.03 -12.71 -9.58
C ALA A 115 12.14 -11.74 -9.11
N PHE A 116 12.53 -11.77 -7.83
CA PHE A 116 13.66 -10.98 -7.34
C PHE A 116 14.99 -11.46 -7.90
N ARG A 117 15.23 -12.78 -8.01
CA ARG A 117 16.45 -13.34 -8.60
C ARG A 117 16.61 -12.96 -10.07
N SER A 118 15.55 -13.08 -10.86
CA SER A 118 15.56 -12.68 -12.27
C SER A 118 15.83 -11.19 -12.43
N LYS A 119 15.18 -10.33 -11.64
CA LYS A 119 15.46 -8.89 -11.62
C LYS A 119 16.90 -8.56 -11.18
N LYS A 120 17.44 -9.25 -10.17
CA LYS A 120 18.83 -9.07 -9.70
C LYS A 120 19.84 -9.32 -10.83
N LEU A 121 19.66 -10.38 -11.62
CA LEU A 121 20.53 -10.68 -12.75
C LEU A 121 20.52 -9.57 -13.80
N VAL A 122 19.33 -9.04 -14.12
CA VAL A 122 19.17 -7.93 -15.08
C VAL A 122 19.81 -6.65 -14.54
N MET A 123 19.67 -6.39 -13.24
CA MET A 123 20.30 -5.23 -12.59
C MET A 123 21.83 -5.29 -12.60
N ILE A 124 22.41 -6.47 -12.37
CA ILE A 124 23.86 -6.68 -12.47
C ILE A 124 24.34 -6.45 -13.91
N ARG A 125 23.59 -6.95 -14.90
CA ARG A 125 23.90 -6.74 -16.33
C ARG A 125 23.85 -5.26 -16.70
N LEU A 126 22.77 -4.56 -16.32
CA LEU A 126 22.61 -3.12 -16.52
C LEU A 126 23.77 -2.33 -15.91
N GLY A 127 24.16 -2.67 -14.67
CA GLY A 127 25.28 -2.04 -13.99
C GLY A 127 26.61 -2.16 -14.75
N LYS A 128 26.89 -3.34 -15.35
CA LYS A 128 28.07 -3.57 -16.20
C LYS A 128 27.99 -2.79 -17.50
N SER A 129 26.82 -2.72 -18.14
CA SER A 129 26.63 -1.95 -19.37
C SER A 129 26.87 -0.46 -19.13
N ILE A 130 26.35 0.09 -18.02
CA ILE A 130 26.58 1.49 -17.63
C ILE A 130 28.06 1.76 -17.32
N GLU A 131 28.74 0.86 -16.60
CA GLU A 131 30.17 0.99 -16.31
C GLU A 131 31.00 1.02 -17.61
N LEU A 132 30.65 0.18 -18.59
CA LEU A 132 31.34 0.15 -19.87
C LEU A 132 31.08 1.42 -20.68
N ILE A 133 29.84 1.94 -20.69
CA ILE A 133 29.51 3.23 -21.29
C ILE A 133 30.39 4.33 -20.69
N CYS A 134 30.50 4.39 -19.35
CA CYS A 134 31.35 5.38 -18.68
C CYS A 134 32.82 5.28 -19.10
N LYS A 135 33.36 4.06 -19.25
CA LYS A 135 34.74 3.85 -19.71
C LYS A 135 34.95 4.30 -21.16
N LEU A 136 33.97 4.04 -22.02
CA LEU A 136 33.99 4.45 -23.42
C LEU A 136 33.89 5.98 -23.57
N GLU A 137 33.02 6.63 -22.81
CA GLU A 137 32.91 8.10 -22.75
C GLU A 137 34.22 8.75 -22.31
N ASN A 138 34.82 8.28 -21.21
CA ASN A 138 36.12 8.78 -20.74
C ASN A 138 37.23 8.61 -21.79
N THR A 139 37.18 7.53 -22.58
CA THR A 139 38.15 7.28 -23.66
C THR A 139 37.89 8.18 -24.88
N LEU A 140 36.64 8.61 -25.09
CA LEU A 140 36.25 9.51 -26.18
C LEU A 140 36.80 10.93 -25.97
N ASP A 141 36.84 11.36 -24.70
CA ASP A 141 37.34 12.66 -24.25
C ASP A 141 38.89 12.77 -24.31
N GLU A 142 39.62 11.66 -24.45
CA GLU A 142 41.08 11.68 -24.67
C GLU A 142 41.40 12.24 -26.08
N GLU A 143 42.04 13.42 -26.13
CA GLU A 143 42.26 14.22 -27.35
C GLU A 143 43.14 13.56 -28.46
N GLY A 144 43.64 12.34 -28.27
CA GLY A 144 44.65 11.71 -29.15
C GLY A 144 44.16 10.70 -30.19
N LYS A 145 42.87 10.34 -30.28
CA LYS A 145 42.40 9.14 -31.02
C LYS A 145 41.21 9.38 -31.96
N SER A 146 41.34 10.34 -32.89
CA SER A 146 40.31 10.67 -33.89
C SER A 146 39.76 9.46 -34.67
N GLU A 147 40.62 8.53 -35.08
CA GLU A 147 40.23 7.34 -35.88
C GLU A 147 39.44 6.29 -35.08
N MET A 148 39.59 6.26 -33.74
CA MET A 148 38.83 5.34 -32.88
C MET A 148 37.47 5.91 -32.45
N ARG A 149 37.21 7.20 -32.63
CA ARG A 149 35.94 7.83 -32.22
C ARG A 149 34.72 7.22 -32.88
N SER A 150 34.79 6.88 -34.17
CA SER A 150 33.67 6.21 -34.86
C SER A 150 33.34 4.85 -34.23
N LYS A 151 34.37 4.05 -33.91
CA LYS A 151 34.19 2.73 -33.29
C LYS A 151 33.66 2.84 -31.86
N ILE A 152 34.10 3.85 -31.11
CA ILE A 152 33.62 4.12 -29.75
C ILE A 152 32.15 4.56 -29.79
N ASN A 153 31.76 5.41 -30.75
CA ASN A 153 30.36 5.82 -30.93
C ASN A 153 29.45 4.65 -31.28
N ASP A 154 29.86 3.76 -32.20
CA ASP A 154 29.09 2.55 -32.54
C ASP A 154 28.91 1.63 -31.31
N GLN A 155 29.95 1.53 -30.47
CA GLN A 155 29.88 0.77 -29.22
C GLN A 155 28.97 1.45 -28.19
N LEU A 156 29.04 2.78 -28.06
CA LEU A 156 28.16 3.55 -27.16
C LEU A 156 26.69 3.40 -27.56
N GLU A 157 26.38 3.44 -28.86
CA GLU A 157 25.01 3.24 -29.35
C GLU A 157 24.51 1.82 -29.04
N THR A 158 25.33 0.80 -29.32
CA THR A 158 24.99 -0.60 -29.02
C THR A 158 24.75 -0.81 -27.52
N ARG A 159 25.63 -0.29 -26.67
CA ARG A 159 25.51 -0.41 -25.20
C ARG A 159 24.37 0.42 -24.65
N GLY A 160 24.07 1.57 -25.24
CA GLY A 160 22.91 2.39 -24.91
C GLY A 160 21.60 1.66 -25.15
N LEU A 161 21.47 0.96 -26.28
CA LEU A 161 20.29 0.13 -26.58
C LEU A 161 20.15 -1.07 -25.62
N GLU A 162 21.26 -1.70 -25.25
CA GLU A 162 21.27 -2.78 -24.24
C GLU A 162 20.82 -2.26 -22.86
N ALA A 163 21.35 -1.10 -22.44
CA ALA A 163 20.98 -0.47 -21.18
C ALA A 163 19.50 -0.05 -21.17
N ALA A 164 18.99 0.52 -22.27
CA ALA A 164 17.58 0.89 -22.40
C ALA A 164 16.65 -0.34 -22.31
N ARG A 165 17.01 -1.44 -22.98
CA ARG A 165 16.25 -2.70 -22.90
C ARG A 165 16.20 -3.25 -21.48
N ASP A 166 17.34 -3.27 -20.79
CA ASP A 166 17.42 -3.76 -19.41
C ASP A 166 16.70 -2.83 -18.42
N HIS A 167 16.70 -1.53 -18.69
CA HIS A 167 15.95 -0.53 -17.94
C HIS A 167 14.43 -0.75 -18.05
N GLU A 168 13.93 -0.97 -19.26
CA GLU A 168 12.52 -1.30 -19.51
C GLU A 168 12.13 -2.61 -18.82
N LEU A 169 12.99 -3.63 -18.89
CA LEU A 169 12.72 -4.94 -18.28
C LEU A 169 12.64 -4.89 -16.74
N LEU A 170 13.31 -3.91 -16.13
CA LEU A 170 13.25 -3.63 -14.70
C LEU A 170 12.10 -2.67 -14.31
N ASN A 171 11.39 -2.08 -15.27
CA ASN A 171 10.39 -1.03 -15.08
C ASN A 171 10.88 0.10 -14.16
N LEU A 172 12.15 0.51 -14.33
CA LEU A 172 12.72 1.59 -13.54
C LEU A 172 12.11 2.93 -13.98
N THR A 173 11.84 3.81 -13.01
CA THR A 173 11.37 5.17 -13.28
C THR A 173 12.56 6.08 -13.56
N GLY A 174 12.64 6.64 -14.77
CA GLY A 174 13.71 7.59 -15.14
C GLY A 174 14.28 7.30 -16.53
N THR A 175 15.24 8.11 -16.93
CA THR A 175 16.08 7.86 -18.10
C THR A 175 17.31 7.02 -17.71
N PRO A 176 17.94 6.27 -18.62
CA PRO A 176 19.20 5.55 -18.32
C PRO A 176 20.31 6.47 -17.78
N GLN A 177 20.29 7.75 -18.17
CA GLN A 177 21.18 8.79 -17.65
C GLN A 177 20.92 9.09 -16.16
N ASP A 178 19.66 9.07 -15.72
CA ASP A 178 19.28 9.26 -14.31
C ASP A 178 19.81 8.12 -13.43
N ILE A 179 19.97 6.90 -13.97
CA ILE A 179 20.60 5.78 -13.23
C ILE A 179 22.11 5.97 -13.10
N ALA A 180 22.78 6.44 -14.17
CA ALA A 180 24.20 6.76 -14.12
C ALA A 180 24.46 7.92 -13.14
N ASP A 181 23.61 8.94 -13.16
CA ASP A 181 23.65 10.06 -12.23
C ASP A 181 23.28 9.64 -10.80
N PHE A 182 22.32 8.73 -10.60
CA PHE A 182 22.03 8.12 -9.31
C PHE A 182 23.27 7.38 -8.78
N ARG A 183 23.94 6.56 -9.60
CA ARG A 183 25.18 5.86 -9.22
C ARG A 183 26.36 6.78 -8.95
N ARG A 184 26.51 7.89 -9.68
CA ARG A 184 27.63 8.82 -9.51
C ARG A 184 27.44 9.83 -8.40
N LYS A 185 26.21 10.35 -8.24
CA LYS A 185 25.92 11.50 -7.36
C LYS A 185 25.18 11.09 -6.10
N ILE A 186 24.32 10.08 -6.17
CA ILE A 186 23.42 9.72 -5.06
C ILE A 186 23.94 8.49 -4.30
N VAL A 187 24.39 7.43 -4.97
CA VAL A 187 24.91 6.20 -4.34
C VAL A 187 26.09 6.46 -3.39
N PRO A 188 27.10 7.30 -3.73
CA PRO A 188 28.19 7.62 -2.79
C PRO A 188 27.72 8.40 -1.56
N VAL A 189 26.63 9.15 -1.68
CA VAL A 189 26.01 9.89 -0.56
C VAL A 189 25.11 8.96 0.27
N LEU A 190 24.59 7.89 -0.33
CA LEU A 190 23.81 6.83 0.31
C LEU A 190 24.68 5.71 0.89
N CYS A 191 26.03 5.79 0.81
CA CYS A 191 26.95 4.80 1.37
C CYS A 191 26.90 4.79 2.92
N LEU A 192 25.86 4.17 3.47
CA LEU A 192 25.82 3.59 4.81
C LEU A 192 24.99 2.30 4.78
N TYR A 193 25.26 1.37 3.87
CA TYR A 193 24.48 0.13 3.81
C TYR A 193 25.31 -1.12 3.63
N ALA A 194 26.57 -1.14 4.07
CA ALA A 194 27.28 -2.40 4.22
C ALA A 194 27.28 -2.77 5.70
N CYS A 195 27.01 -4.03 6.03
CA CYS A 195 27.20 -4.51 7.39
C CYS A 195 28.65 -4.22 7.83
N PRO A 196 28.88 -3.60 9.00
CA PRO A 196 30.23 -3.31 9.47
C PRO A 196 31.07 -4.58 9.73
N GLU A 197 30.42 -5.72 9.98
CA GLU A 197 31.07 -7.02 10.21
C GLU A 197 31.31 -7.78 8.90
N CYS A 198 30.26 -8.07 8.13
CA CYS A 198 30.36 -8.95 6.96
C CYS A 198 30.45 -8.22 5.61
N GLY A 199 30.25 -6.89 5.58
CA GLY A 199 30.29 -6.08 4.37
C GLY A 199 29.09 -6.25 3.42
N GLU A 200 28.09 -7.05 3.80
CA GLU A 200 26.92 -7.33 2.98
C GLU A 200 26.00 -6.11 2.87
N GLU A 201 25.37 -5.92 1.70
CA GLU A 201 24.46 -4.81 1.44
C GLU A 201 23.16 -4.92 2.27
N ILE A 202 22.71 -3.81 2.84
CA ILE A 202 21.60 -3.71 3.79
C ILE A 202 20.52 -2.77 3.24
N ASP A 203 19.24 -3.11 3.38
CA ASP A 203 18.15 -2.22 2.97
C ASP A 203 17.62 -1.41 4.17
N PRO A 204 17.92 -0.11 4.26
CA PRO A 204 17.56 0.74 5.40
C PRO A 204 16.13 1.25 5.42
N VAL A 205 15.44 1.24 4.27
CA VAL A 205 14.08 1.76 4.16
C VAL A 205 13.09 0.64 4.46
N GLY A 206 13.54 -0.61 4.39
CA GLY A 206 12.70 -1.80 4.49
C GLY A 206 13.22 -2.83 5.47
N GLY A 207 13.60 -3.99 4.92
CA GLY A 207 13.62 -5.27 5.64
C GLY A 207 14.64 -5.42 6.76
N ASN A 208 15.66 -4.57 6.82
CA ASN A 208 16.73 -4.66 7.82
C ASN A 208 16.51 -3.76 9.04
N VAL A 209 15.43 -2.99 9.11
CA VAL A 209 15.10 -2.22 10.31
C VAL A 209 14.73 -3.17 11.44
N ASN A 210 15.31 -2.95 12.62
CA ASN A 210 14.99 -3.75 13.79
C ASN A 210 13.52 -3.52 14.21
N GLN A 211 12.70 -4.57 14.13
CA GLN A 211 11.27 -4.49 14.47
C GLN A 211 11.01 -4.56 15.98
N ASP A 212 11.98 -5.02 16.77
CA ASP A 212 11.85 -5.12 18.22
C ASP A 212 11.94 -3.75 18.90
N ILE A 213 12.60 -2.78 18.25
CA ILE A 213 12.77 -1.40 18.74
C ILE A 213 12.36 -0.39 17.65
N PRO A 214 11.04 -0.22 17.41
CA PRO A 214 10.52 0.55 16.26
C PRO A 214 10.84 2.06 16.30
N ASP A 215 11.19 2.61 17.46
CA ASP A 215 11.57 4.02 17.62
C ASP A 215 13.09 4.26 17.47
N SER A 216 13.88 3.19 17.33
CA SER A 216 15.33 3.29 17.16
C SER A 216 15.73 3.17 15.69
N TRP A 217 16.83 3.81 15.33
CA TRP A 217 17.45 3.72 14.00
C TRP A 217 18.47 2.57 13.95
N SER A 218 18.09 1.42 14.50
CA SER A 218 18.91 0.21 14.57
C SER A 218 18.59 -0.74 13.42
N PHE A 219 19.62 -1.41 12.91
CA PHE A 219 19.52 -2.34 11.79
C PHE A 219 20.00 -3.73 12.19
N ILE A 220 19.39 -4.75 11.61
CA ILE A 220 19.80 -6.15 11.72
C ILE A 220 20.34 -6.61 10.36
N CYS A 221 21.58 -7.11 10.35
CA CYS A 221 22.07 -7.84 9.19
C CYS A 221 21.46 -9.25 9.17
N TRP A 222 20.76 -9.61 8.10
CA TRP A 222 20.14 -10.94 7.99
C TRP A 222 21.11 -12.09 7.70
N ASP A 223 22.35 -11.79 7.30
CA ASP A 223 23.36 -12.81 6.97
C ASP A 223 24.25 -13.16 8.16
N CYS A 224 24.67 -12.17 8.96
CA CYS A 224 25.51 -12.39 10.14
C CYS A 224 24.81 -12.11 11.47
N GLU A 225 23.51 -11.81 11.43
CA GLU A 225 22.64 -11.54 12.60
C GLU A 225 23.15 -10.43 13.52
N THR A 226 24.07 -9.60 13.02
CA THR A 226 24.65 -8.52 13.80
C THR A 226 23.70 -7.32 13.80
N GLU A 227 23.35 -6.88 15.01
CA GLU A 227 22.62 -5.63 15.24
C GLU A 227 23.63 -4.48 15.33
N PHE A 228 23.36 -3.39 14.60
CA PHE A 228 24.20 -2.21 14.67
C PHE A 228 23.39 -0.94 14.37
N ASP A 229 23.88 0.19 14.91
CA ASP A 229 23.29 1.50 14.73
C ASP A 229 24.02 2.31 13.65
N ALA A 230 23.30 3.23 13.01
CA ALA A 230 23.93 4.20 12.14
C ALA A 230 24.79 5.18 12.97
N GLN A 231 26.07 5.32 12.64
CA GLN A 231 27.01 6.21 13.36
C GLN A 231 26.54 7.67 13.50
N MET A 232 25.66 8.13 12.61
CA MET A 232 25.08 9.47 12.71
C MET A 232 24.10 9.58 13.89
N VAL A 233 23.38 8.52 14.21
CA VAL A 233 22.43 8.42 15.33
C VAL A 233 23.21 8.55 16.64
N ASP A 234 24.30 7.80 16.81
CA ASP A 234 25.17 7.89 17.99
C ASP A 234 25.69 9.31 18.22
N ARG A 235 26.09 10.00 17.14
CA ARG A 235 26.56 11.39 17.21
C ARG A 235 25.43 12.37 17.59
N VAL A 236 24.23 12.17 17.06
CA VAL A 236 23.07 13.02 17.38
C VAL A 236 22.60 12.76 18.80
N GLU A 237 22.49 11.51 19.23
CA GLU A 237 22.11 11.12 20.59
C GLU A 237 23.12 11.58 21.62
N SER A 238 24.42 11.41 21.35
CA SER A 238 25.47 11.97 22.21
C SER A 238 25.40 13.50 22.28
N PHE A 239 25.09 14.20 21.18
CA PHE A 239 24.90 15.65 21.22
C PHE A 239 23.65 16.08 21.98
N LEU A 240 22.54 15.34 21.83
CA LEU A 240 21.27 15.60 22.50
C LEU A 240 21.32 15.28 24.01
N SER A 241 22.04 14.24 24.40
CA SER A 241 22.25 13.83 25.79
C SER A 241 23.23 14.74 26.52
N ASN A 242 24.23 15.30 25.81
CA ASN A 242 25.17 16.29 26.34
C ASN A 242 24.55 17.68 26.63
N GLY A 243 23.21 17.81 26.63
CA GLY A 243 22.51 18.94 27.23
C GLY A 243 22.49 20.24 26.41
N LYS A 244 23.06 20.27 25.19
CA LYS A 244 23.01 21.43 24.29
C LYS A 244 21.68 21.57 23.55
N ARG A 245 20.55 21.29 24.22
CA ARG A 245 19.23 21.57 23.64
C ARG A 245 18.98 23.07 23.67
N ILE A 246 18.73 23.64 22.49
CA ILE A 246 18.28 25.03 22.38
C ILE A 246 16.85 25.08 22.93
N SER A 247 16.70 25.54 24.18
CA SER A 247 15.38 25.84 24.74
C SER A 247 14.86 27.13 24.10
N ILE A 248 13.84 27.00 23.26
CA ILE A 248 13.17 28.14 22.63
C ILE A 248 12.00 28.54 23.51
N ASP A 249 12.10 29.72 24.13
CA ASP A 249 11.01 30.31 24.90
C ASP A 249 9.98 30.94 23.92
N PRO A 250 8.73 30.44 23.87
CA PRO A 250 7.72 30.89 22.92
C PRO A 250 7.27 32.34 23.16
N LYS A 251 7.60 32.94 24.32
CA LYS A 251 7.27 34.33 24.65
C LYS A 251 8.39 35.32 24.29
N LYS A 252 9.55 34.84 23.85
CA LYS A 252 10.70 35.69 23.58
C LYS A 252 10.59 36.32 22.20
N ALA A 253 10.64 37.65 22.15
CA ALA A 253 10.60 38.39 20.89
C ALA A 253 11.79 37.98 19.97
N PRO A 254 11.60 38.04 18.64
CA PRO A 254 12.67 37.70 17.71
C PRO A 254 13.92 38.54 17.97
N ARG A 255 15.10 37.90 17.95
CA ARG A 255 16.39 38.57 18.23
C ARG A 255 16.74 39.63 17.19
N LEU A 256 16.18 39.50 15.99
CA LEU A 256 16.34 40.46 14.89
C LEU A 256 15.02 41.20 14.67
N PRO A 257 15.04 42.52 14.44
CA PRO A 257 13.84 43.27 14.13
C PRO A 257 13.20 42.70 12.87
N ILE A 258 11.90 42.40 12.95
CA ILE A 258 11.12 41.94 11.80
C ILE A 258 11.13 43.07 10.77
N ALA A 259 11.60 42.78 9.56
CA ALA A 259 11.55 43.72 8.44
C ALA A 259 10.09 44.09 8.17
N VAL A 260 9.71 45.33 8.45
CA VAL A 260 8.37 45.84 8.18
C VAL A 260 8.22 45.97 6.66
N ARG A 261 7.18 45.36 6.09
CA ARG A 261 6.87 45.54 4.66
C ARG A 261 6.73 47.03 4.35
N PRO A 262 7.30 47.52 3.24
CA PRO A 262 7.11 48.90 2.82
C PRO A 262 5.61 49.22 2.71
N LYS A 263 5.17 50.33 3.29
CA LYS A 263 3.78 50.79 3.12
C LYS A 263 3.54 51.03 1.64
N VAL A 264 2.57 50.32 1.06
CA VAL A 264 2.07 50.60 -0.29
C VAL A 264 1.67 52.08 -0.31
N LYS A 265 2.25 52.87 -1.22
CA LYS A 265 1.88 54.27 -1.39
C LYS A 265 0.38 54.31 -1.68
N ALA A 266 -0.38 54.96 -0.80
CA ALA A 266 -1.77 55.28 -1.09
C ALA A 266 -1.78 56.15 -2.35
N THR A 267 -2.37 55.63 -3.42
CA THR A 267 -2.69 56.42 -4.62
C THR A 267 -3.69 57.48 -4.20
N SER A 268 -3.23 58.74 -4.15
CA SER A 268 -4.07 59.91 -3.93
C SER A 268 -5.04 60.05 -5.11
N SER A 269 -6.33 59.85 -4.86
CA SER A 269 -7.42 60.36 -5.71
C SER A 269 -7.80 61.75 -5.23
#